data_AF-A0ABD2KDI3-F1
#
_entry.id   AF-A0ABD2KDI3-F1
#
_cell.length_a   1.000
_cell.length_b   1.000
_cell.length_c   1.000
_cell.angle_alpha   90.00
_cell.angle_beta   90.00
_cell.angle_gamma   90.00
#
_symmetry.space_group_name_H-M   'P 1'
#
loop_
_entity.id
_entity.type
_entity.pdbx_description
1 polymer ?
#
loop_
_entity_poly.entity_id
_entity_poly.type
_entity_poly.pdbx_seq_one_letter_code
_entity_poly.pdbx_strand_id
1 'polypeptide(L)'
;MTSINTSSYEQIYLAYRSVGQSADLIVPAVALNFVALIGIMLNGTVLFVTIKSSSLRGSANFLMTLICLCELVHQIGHTFFLVVVISGTNFVSLLTADLIMAPSIFALNCGLMAMLCAAVDRLFAVALPFKHSAIFIKYKYSYLVVYLFICVIYGIYAVNYVLEFAIENAGIKSTGFVAETLQGNVWRFFFNSAFILCCSVFCYLAIFLIIRCKKGVTQQTSTRVLRSLSIILLINIGGYLITLAMYRFIDIISSIFG
;
A
#
# COMPACT_ATOMS: atom_id res chain seq x y z
N MET A 1 -8.99 -17.81 -20.98
CA MET A 1 -9.53 -16.43 -21.02
C MET A 1 -10.77 -16.39 -20.15
N THR A 2 -10.62 -15.95 -18.90
CA THR A 2 -11.77 -15.59 -18.05
C THR A 2 -12.24 -14.21 -18.50
N SER A 3 -13.49 -14.10 -18.94
CA SER A 3 -14.12 -12.82 -19.29
C SER A 3 -14.08 -11.92 -18.06
N ILE A 4 -13.28 -10.85 -18.12
CA ILE A 4 -13.37 -9.74 -17.17
C ILE A 4 -14.80 -9.22 -17.30
N ASN A 5 -15.48 -8.96 -16.18
CA ASN A 5 -16.85 -8.44 -16.19
C ASN A 5 -16.81 -6.99 -16.70
N THR A 6 -16.84 -6.81 -18.03
CA THR A 6 -16.64 -5.52 -18.69
C THR A 6 -17.85 -4.60 -18.56
N SER A 7 -19.02 -5.11 -18.16
CA SER A 7 -20.27 -4.36 -18.24
C SER A 7 -20.27 -3.05 -17.46
N SER A 8 -19.82 -3.05 -16.19
CA SER A 8 -19.80 -1.84 -15.35
C SER A 8 -18.73 -0.83 -15.82
N TYR A 9 -17.54 -1.31 -16.20
CA TYR A 9 -16.48 -0.45 -16.74
C TYR A 9 -16.86 0.18 -18.07
N GLU A 10 -17.50 -0.60 -18.93
CA GLU A 10 -17.97 -0.17 -20.24
C GLU A 10 -19.09 0.86 -20.11
N GLN A 11 -20.00 0.71 -19.14
CA GLN A 11 -21.02 1.71 -18.84
C GLN A 11 -20.40 3.06 -18.42
N ILE A 12 -19.45 3.06 -17.48
CA ILE A 12 -18.76 4.29 -17.04
C ILE A 12 -18.00 4.92 -18.22
N TYR A 13 -17.29 4.11 -19.00
CA TYR A 13 -16.58 4.59 -20.17
C TYR A 13 -17.52 5.23 -21.20
N LEU A 14 -18.61 4.55 -21.55
CA LEU A 14 -19.59 5.05 -22.51
C LEU A 14 -20.28 6.33 -22.01
N ALA A 15 -20.55 6.43 -20.70
CA ALA A 15 -21.17 7.60 -20.09
C ALA A 15 -20.28 8.85 -20.14
N TYR A 16 -18.96 8.71 -19.92
CA TYR A 16 -18.07 9.87 -19.71
C TYR A 16 -17.04 10.12 -20.82
N ARG A 17 -16.90 9.26 -21.83
CA ARG A 17 -15.86 9.40 -22.89
C ARG A 17 -15.93 10.69 -23.71
N SER A 18 -17.08 11.35 -23.78
CA SER A 18 -17.32 12.54 -24.62
C SER A 18 -17.91 13.72 -23.86
N VAL A 19 -18.06 13.61 -22.53
CA VAL A 19 -18.71 14.64 -21.70
C VAL A 19 -17.77 15.82 -21.41
N GLY A 20 -16.46 15.63 -21.54
CA GLY A 20 -15.48 16.62 -21.09
C GLY A 20 -15.42 16.62 -19.56
N GLN A 21 -15.38 17.79 -18.93
CA GLN A 21 -15.33 17.89 -17.47
C GLN A 21 -16.65 17.43 -16.83
N SER A 22 -16.60 16.39 -15.99
CA SER A 22 -17.75 15.85 -15.28
C SER A 22 -17.58 15.97 -13.77
N ALA A 23 -18.58 16.56 -13.09
CA ALA A 23 -18.59 16.67 -11.63
C ALA A 23 -18.53 15.29 -10.95
N ASP A 24 -19.14 14.26 -11.55
CA ASP A 24 -19.18 12.90 -11.01
C ASP A 24 -17.78 12.26 -10.92
N LEU A 25 -16.85 12.67 -11.79
CA LEU A 25 -15.46 12.21 -11.77
C LEU A 25 -14.55 13.16 -10.99
N ILE A 26 -14.80 14.46 -11.08
CA ILE A 26 -13.97 15.49 -10.42
C ILE A 26 -14.13 15.44 -8.90
N VAL A 27 -15.36 15.32 -8.38
CA VAL A 27 -15.62 15.28 -6.94
C VAL A 27 -14.87 14.15 -6.22
N PRO A 28 -14.94 12.87 -6.65
CA PRO A 28 -14.18 11.80 -6.02
C PRO A 28 -12.67 11.98 -6.20
N ALA A 29 -12.20 12.50 -7.34
CA ALA A 29 -10.77 12.76 -7.55
C ALA A 29 -10.23 13.83 -6.59
N VAL A 30 -10.99 14.90 -6.36
CA VAL A 30 -10.67 15.96 -5.39
C VAL A 30 -10.69 15.40 -3.97
N ALA A 31 -11.72 14.64 -3.60
CA ALA A 31 -11.82 14.03 -2.28
C ALA A 31 -10.64 13.09 -1.99
N LEU A 32 -10.27 12.25 -2.97
CA LEU A 32 -9.13 11.35 -2.86
C LEU A 32 -7.80 12.11 -2.71
N ASN A 33 -7.59 13.17 -3.49
CA ASN A 33 -6.38 13.99 -3.38
C ASN A 33 -6.31 14.77 -2.07
N PHE A 34 -7.45 15.18 -1.51
CA PHE A 34 -7.49 15.78 -0.17
C PHE A 34 -7.04 14.80 0.91
N VAL A 35 -7.51 13.55 0.85
CA VAL A 35 -7.04 12.48 1.76
C VAL A 35 -5.55 12.19 1.55
N ALA A 36 -5.10 12.10 0.30
CA ALA A 36 -3.70 11.91 -0.05
C ALA A 36 -2.82 13.04 0.51
N LEU A 37 -3.26 14.29 0.45
CA LEU A 37 -2.53 15.44 0.99
C LEU A 37 -2.30 15.32 2.50
N ILE A 38 -3.32 14.91 3.26
CA ILE A 38 -3.20 14.65 4.70
C ILE A 38 -2.16 13.55 4.94
N GLY A 39 -2.24 12.46 4.18
CA GLY A 39 -1.27 11.38 4.21
C GLY A 39 0.16 11.85 3.95
N ILE A 40 0.35 12.72 2.95
CA ILE A 40 1.65 13.26 2.55
C ILE A 40 2.24 14.08 3.70
N MET A 41 1.45 14.95 4.32
CA MET A 41 1.89 15.77 5.44
C MET A 41 2.29 14.93 6.65
N LEU A 42 1.47 13.94 7.01
CA LEU A 42 1.73 13.07 8.18
C LEU A 42 2.95 12.18 7.98
N ASN A 43 3.06 11.50 6.83
CA ASN A 43 4.21 10.66 6.51
C ASN A 43 5.50 11.48 6.35
N GLY A 44 5.40 12.67 5.74
CA GLY A 44 6.52 13.59 5.61
C GLY A 44 7.04 14.07 6.96
N THR A 45 6.15 14.31 7.92
CA THR A 45 6.54 14.70 9.29
C THR A 45 7.28 13.56 10.00
N VAL A 46 6.77 12.33 9.92
CA VAL A 46 7.44 11.15 10.51
C VAL A 46 8.82 10.96 9.88
N LEU A 47 8.93 11.07 8.55
CA LEU A 47 10.19 10.96 7.83
C LEU A 47 11.20 12.04 8.29
N PHE A 48 10.76 13.30 8.35
CA PHE A 48 11.60 14.43 8.77
C PHE A 48 12.12 14.25 10.21
N VAL A 49 11.24 13.92 11.16
CA VAL A 49 11.61 13.69 12.56
C VAL A 49 12.60 12.54 12.70
N THR A 50 12.39 11.46 11.93
CA THR A 50 13.27 10.27 11.98
C THR A 50 14.65 10.56 11.41
N ILE A 51 14.75 11.34 10.33
CA ILE A 51 16.04 11.73 9.73
C ILE A 51 16.81 12.67 10.66
N LYS A 52 16.13 13.67 11.24
CA LYS A 52 16.74 14.69 12.09
C LYS A 52 17.24 14.12 13.42
N SER A 53 16.54 13.15 13.98
CA SER A 53 16.84 12.62 15.32
C SER A 53 17.81 11.44 15.25
N SER A 54 19.07 11.65 15.62
CA SER A 54 20.09 10.59 15.66
C SER A 54 19.75 9.46 16.65
N SER A 55 19.01 9.76 17.71
CA SER A 55 18.49 8.80 18.69
C SER A 55 17.49 7.80 18.09
N LEU A 56 16.91 8.10 16.92
CA LEU A 56 15.94 7.24 16.25
C LEU A 56 16.58 6.30 15.21
N ARG A 57 17.91 6.15 15.12
CA ARG A 57 18.58 5.36 14.07
C ARG A 57 18.68 3.83 14.32
N GLY A 58 17.56 3.23 14.73
CA GLY A 58 17.40 1.77 14.92
C GLY A 58 16.73 1.05 13.73
N SER A 59 16.74 -0.29 13.72
CA SER A 59 16.15 -1.11 12.65
C SER A 59 14.69 -0.80 12.38
N ALA A 60 13.89 -0.72 13.44
CA ALA A 60 12.47 -0.50 13.30
C ALA A 60 12.12 0.90 12.78
N ASN A 61 12.91 1.91 13.15
CA ASN A 61 12.70 3.27 12.64
C ASN A 61 13.19 3.41 11.19
N PHE A 62 14.20 2.64 10.78
CA PHE A 62 14.57 2.51 9.37
C PHE A 62 13.41 1.93 8.54
N LEU A 63 12.80 0.83 9.00
CA LEU A 63 11.64 0.25 8.31
C LEU A 63 10.43 1.19 8.32
N MET A 64 10.18 1.90 9.43
CA MET A 64 9.14 2.93 9.48
C MET A 64 9.40 4.08 8.49
N THR A 65 10.65 4.53 8.39
CA THR A 65 11.07 5.54 7.40
C THR A 65 10.83 5.05 5.98
N LEU A 66 11.17 3.79 5.69
CA LEU A 66 10.93 3.18 4.39
C LEU A 66 9.43 3.11 4.05
N ILE A 67 8.59 2.70 5.01
CA ILE A 67 7.13 2.70 4.85
C ILE A 67 6.62 4.12 4.56
N CYS A 68 7.00 5.12 5.36
CA CYS A 68 6.57 6.49 5.15
C CYS A 68 7.02 7.04 3.79
N LEU A 69 8.25 6.75 3.36
CA LEU A 69 8.74 7.13 2.04
C LEU A 69 7.90 6.49 0.91
N CYS A 70 7.57 5.20 1.06
CA CYS A 70 6.73 4.49 0.11
C CYS A 70 5.32 5.10 0.05
N GLU A 71 4.72 5.41 1.21
CA GLU A 71 3.41 6.07 1.28
C GLU A 71 3.41 7.45 0.60
N LEU A 72 4.48 8.25 0.75
CA LEU A 72 4.62 9.52 0.05
C LEU A 72 4.58 9.36 -1.48
N VAL A 73 5.40 8.45 -2.01
CA VAL A 73 5.47 8.19 -3.45
C VAL A 73 4.17 7.59 -3.97
N HIS A 74 3.54 6.70 -3.19
CA HIS A 74 2.25 6.13 -3.52
C HIS A 74 1.17 7.21 -3.65
N GLN A 75 1.05 8.08 -2.64
CA GLN A 75 -0.01 9.09 -2.54
C GLN A 75 0.10 10.17 -3.62
N ILE A 76 1.32 10.50 -4.08
CA ILE A 76 1.52 11.37 -5.25
C ILE A 76 0.86 10.78 -6.51
N GLY A 77 0.79 9.45 -6.62
CA GLY A 77 0.12 8.77 -7.73
C GLY A 77 -1.36 9.13 -7.88
N HIS A 78 -2.06 9.46 -6.78
CA HIS A 78 -3.47 9.87 -6.84
C HIS A 78 -3.70 11.20 -7.58
N THR A 79 -2.66 12.02 -7.71
CA THR A 79 -2.73 13.26 -8.50
C THR A 79 -2.90 12.98 -9.99
N PHE A 80 -2.46 11.82 -10.48
CA PHE A 80 -2.65 11.46 -11.89
C PHE A 80 -4.14 11.35 -12.26
N PHE A 81 -4.94 10.66 -11.43
CA PHE A 81 -6.39 10.59 -11.61
C PHE A 81 -7.03 11.99 -11.69
N LEU A 82 -6.64 12.89 -10.79
CA LEU A 82 -7.13 14.28 -10.77
C LEU A 82 -6.79 15.04 -12.06
N VAL A 83 -5.56 14.90 -12.54
CA VAL A 83 -5.11 15.55 -13.78
C VAL A 83 -5.92 15.04 -14.98
N VAL A 84 -6.12 13.72 -15.09
CA VAL A 84 -6.87 13.12 -16.19
C VAL A 84 -8.32 13.62 -16.21
N VAL A 85 -9.02 13.66 -15.07
CA VAL A 85 -10.43 14.09 -15.02
C VAL A 85 -10.60 15.61 -15.17
N ILE A 86 -9.70 16.43 -14.60
CA ILE A 86 -9.78 17.90 -14.75
C ILE A 86 -9.46 18.33 -16.19
N SER A 87 -8.60 17.60 -16.89
CA SER A 87 -8.30 17.87 -18.31
C SER A 87 -9.52 17.68 -19.24
N GLY A 88 -10.57 17.00 -18.76
CA GLY A 88 -11.73 16.63 -19.58
C GLY A 88 -11.49 15.43 -20.50
N THR A 89 -10.28 14.86 -20.52
CA THR A 89 -9.97 13.64 -21.28
C THR A 89 -10.69 12.43 -20.66
N ASN A 90 -10.84 12.40 -19.34
CA ASN A 90 -11.47 11.38 -18.49
C ASN A 90 -10.86 9.97 -18.55
N PHE A 91 -10.33 9.55 -19.70
CA PHE A 91 -9.75 8.24 -19.92
C PHE A 91 -8.48 8.30 -20.76
N VAL A 92 -7.45 7.59 -20.30
CA VAL A 92 -6.22 7.33 -21.04
C VAL A 92 -6.11 5.83 -21.34
N SER A 93 -5.13 5.42 -22.16
CA SER A 93 -4.85 3.99 -22.30
C SER A 93 -4.32 3.41 -20.99
N LEU A 94 -4.67 2.17 -20.67
CA LEU A 94 -4.20 1.49 -19.46
C LEU A 94 -2.67 1.47 -19.40
N LEU A 95 -1.99 1.16 -20.51
CA LEU A 95 -0.52 1.20 -20.58
C LEU A 95 0.06 2.59 -20.25
N THR A 96 -0.55 3.65 -20.77
CA THR A 96 -0.13 5.03 -20.42
C THR A 96 -0.32 5.30 -18.94
N ALA A 97 -1.47 4.91 -18.38
CA ALA A 97 -1.77 5.08 -16.97
C ALA A 97 -0.76 4.34 -16.09
N ASP A 98 -0.48 3.08 -16.40
CA ASP A 98 0.40 2.20 -15.62
C ASP A 98 1.87 2.62 -15.72
N LEU A 99 2.33 3.09 -16.88
CA LEU A 99 3.68 3.63 -17.02
C LEU A 99 3.88 4.90 -16.18
N ILE A 100 2.90 5.81 -16.18
CA ILE A 100 2.97 7.03 -15.37
C ILE A 100 2.86 6.71 -13.88
N MET A 101 2.00 5.75 -13.51
CA MET A 101 1.78 5.33 -12.13
C MET A 101 2.78 4.29 -11.61
N ALA A 102 3.69 3.77 -12.44
CA ALA A 102 4.66 2.75 -12.06
C ALA A 102 5.43 3.08 -10.75
N PRO A 103 5.88 4.33 -10.49
CA PRO A 103 6.48 4.68 -9.21
C PRO A 103 5.53 4.53 -8.02
N SER A 104 4.25 4.89 -8.17
CA SER A 104 3.23 4.75 -7.13
C SER A 104 2.90 3.28 -6.87
N ILE A 105 2.79 2.47 -7.93
CA ILE A 105 2.56 1.02 -7.84
C ILE A 105 3.75 0.33 -7.16
N PHE A 106 4.97 0.69 -7.55
CA PHE A 106 6.19 0.22 -6.90
C PHE A 106 6.16 0.53 -5.41
N ALA A 107 5.88 1.79 -5.07
CA ALA A 107 5.92 2.27 -3.70
C ALA A 107 4.83 1.62 -2.82
N LEU A 108 3.61 1.50 -3.32
CA LEU A 108 2.51 0.79 -2.65
C LEU A 108 2.93 -0.63 -2.22
N ASN A 109 3.50 -1.38 -3.16
CA ASN A 109 3.89 -2.76 -2.92
C ASN A 109 5.16 -2.89 -2.08
N CYS A 110 6.15 -2.03 -2.31
CA CYS A 110 7.34 -1.93 -1.48
C CYS A 110 6.98 -1.61 -0.02
N GLY A 111 6.05 -0.67 0.19
CA GLY A 111 5.51 -0.31 1.51
C GLY A 111 4.78 -1.48 2.18
N LEU A 112 3.96 -2.21 1.42
CA LEU A 112 3.28 -3.42 1.90
C LEU A 112 4.27 -4.48 2.40
N MET A 113 5.32 -4.77 1.62
CA MET A 113 6.36 -5.70 2.03
C MET A 113 7.19 -5.16 3.22
N ALA A 114 7.45 -3.85 3.26
CA ALA A 114 8.15 -3.20 4.36
C ALA A 114 7.36 -3.30 5.68
N MET A 115 6.03 -3.27 5.64
CA MET A 115 5.19 -3.52 6.82
C MET A 115 5.35 -4.95 7.36
N LEU A 116 5.39 -5.96 6.49
CA LEU A 116 5.67 -7.33 6.91
C LEU A 116 7.08 -7.44 7.50
N CYS A 117 8.08 -6.85 6.84
CA CYS A 117 9.45 -6.82 7.34
C CYS A 117 9.54 -6.16 8.72
N ALA A 118 8.80 -5.07 8.95
CA ALA A 118 8.70 -4.41 10.25
C ALA A 118 8.06 -5.32 11.31
N ALA A 119 6.98 -6.04 10.95
CA ALA A 119 6.34 -7.00 11.84
C ALA A 119 7.30 -8.14 12.24
N VAL A 120 8.08 -8.65 11.29
CA VAL A 120 9.09 -9.70 11.51
C VAL A 120 10.25 -9.19 12.37
N ASP A 121 10.80 -8.00 12.09
CA ASP A 121 11.87 -7.39 12.91
C ASP A 121 11.41 -7.23 14.37
N ARG A 122 10.17 -6.78 14.58
CA ARG A 122 9.58 -6.64 15.92
C ARG A 122 9.36 -7.99 16.60
N LEU A 123 8.88 -8.99 15.87
CA LEU A 123 8.74 -10.34 16.41
C LEU A 123 10.10 -10.90 16.84
N PHE A 124 11.13 -10.73 16.03
CA PHE A 124 12.47 -11.18 16.36
C PHE A 124 13.03 -10.45 17.60
N ALA A 125 12.86 -9.13 17.67
CA ALA A 125 13.27 -8.32 18.82
C ALA A 125 12.59 -8.72 20.14
N VAL A 126 11.30 -9.11 20.11
CA VAL A 126 10.54 -9.49 21.31
C VAL A 126 10.77 -10.95 21.70
N ALA A 127 10.82 -11.85 20.72
CA ALA A 127 11.05 -13.27 20.96
C ALA A 127 12.47 -13.52 21.50
N LEU A 128 13.48 -12.93 20.85
CA LEU A 128 14.90 -13.21 21.07
C LEU A 128 15.72 -11.91 21.21
N PRO A 129 15.49 -11.09 22.26
CA PRO A 129 16.06 -9.74 22.39
C PRO A 129 17.59 -9.72 22.38
N PHE A 130 18.25 -10.67 23.06
CA PHE A 130 19.71 -10.75 23.10
C PHE A 130 20.31 -11.08 21.73
N LYS A 131 19.70 -12.01 20.98
CA LYS A 131 20.16 -12.38 19.64
C LYS A 131 19.91 -11.26 18.64
N HIS A 132 18.74 -10.63 18.69
CA HIS A 132 18.40 -9.48 17.84
C HIS A 132 19.41 -8.35 18.03
N SER A 133 19.67 -7.95 19.28
CA SER A 133 20.64 -6.90 19.58
C SER A 133 22.06 -7.26 19.10
N ALA A 134 22.52 -8.48 19.36
CA ALA A 134 23.84 -8.93 18.93
C ALA A 134 24.00 -8.92 17.39
N ILE A 135 23.00 -9.42 16.66
CA ILE A 135 23.02 -9.42 15.18
C ILE A 135 22.97 -7.99 14.65
N PHE A 136 22.09 -7.14 15.18
CA PHE A 136 21.95 -5.76 14.72
C PHE A 136 23.21 -4.94 14.95
N ILE A 137 23.88 -5.11 16.10
CA ILE A 137 25.14 -4.41 16.39
C ILE A 137 26.26 -4.91 15.47
N LYS A 138 26.37 -6.24 15.28
CA LYS A 138 27.47 -6.83 14.49
C LYS A 138 27.32 -6.62 12.98
N TYR A 139 26.10 -6.71 12.45
CA TYR A 139 25.82 -6.72 11.01
C TYR A 139 24.81 -5.64 10.60
N LYS A 140 24.85 -4.47 11.25
CA LYS A 140 23.86 -3.40 11.09
C LYS A 140 23.49 -3.12 9.63
N TYR A 141 24.48 -2.84 8.78
CA TYR A 141 24.22 -2.45 7.40
C TYR A 141 23.68 -3.60 6.56
N SER A 142 24.29 -4.78 6.63
CA SER A 142 23.82 -5.97 5.92
C SER A 142 22.39 -6.34 6.31
N TYR A 143 22.06 -6.24 7.60
CA TYR A 143 20.72 -6.50 8.13
C TYR A 143 19.66 -5.56 7.50
N LEU A 144 19.94 -4.26 7.42
CA LEU A 144 19.01 -3.28 6.82
C LEU A 144 18.93 -3.43 5.30
N VAL A 145 20.05 -3.73 4.63
CA VAL A 145 20.10 -3.94 3.18
C VAL A 145 19.28 -5.16 2.76
N VAL A 146 19.31 -6.25 3.54
CA VAL A 146 18.47 -7.43 3.27
C VAL A 146 16.99 -7.09 3.27
N TYR A 147 16.51 -6.35 4.27
CA TYR A 147 15.10 -5.93 4.29
C TYR A 147 14.76 -5.01 3.13
N LEU A 148 15.61 -4.02 2.84
CA LEU A 148 15.41 -3.13 1.70
C LEU A 148 15.32 -3.93 0.39
N PHE A 149 16.22 -4.89 0.20
CA PHE A 149 16.28 -5.72 -0.99
C PHE A 149 15.00 -6.56 -1.17
N ILE A 150 14.49 -7.18 -0.08
CA ILE A 150 13.22 -7.92 -0.11
C ILE A 150 12.06 -7.00 -0.52
N CYS A 151 12.00 -5.79 0.03
CA CYS A 151 10.94 -4.82 -0.29
C CYS A 151 11.01 -4.35 -1.75
N VAL A 152 12.21 -4.04 -2.24
CA VAL A 152 12.45 -3.61 -3.62
C VAL A 152 12.11 -4.71 -4.62
N ILE A 153 12.51 -5.96 -4.37
CA ILE A 153 12.16 -7.10 -5.23
C ILE A 153 10.64 -7.21 -5.36
N TYR A 154 9.91 -7.12 -4.24
CA TYR A 154 8.46 -7.23 -4.27
C TYR A 154 7.80 -6.06 -5.02
N GLY A 155 8.30 -4.83 -4.84
CA GLY A 155 7.86 -3.67 -5.61
C GLY A 155 8.10 -3.83 -7.12
N ILE A 156 9.28 -4.30 -7.52
CA ILE A 156 9.62 -4.57 -8.93
C ILE A 156 8.73 -5.66 -9.52
N TYR A 157 8.52 -6.75 -8.78
CA TYR A 157 7.62 -7.83 -9.18
C TYR A 157 6.20 -7.31 -9.47
N ALA A 158 5.66 -6.46 -8.59
CA ALA A 158 4.34 -5.87 -8.76
C ALA A 158 4.24 -4.97 -10.00
N VAL A 159 5.24 -4.10 -10.23
CA VAL A 159 5.25 -3.24 -11.42
C VAL A 159 5.34 -4.04 -12.71
N ASN A 160 6.25 -5.03 -12.77
CA ASN A 160 6.36 -5.89 -13.96
C ASN A 160 5.05 -6.61 -14.26
N TYR A 161 4.39 -7.13 -13.23
CA TYR A 161 3.12 -7.82 -13.37
C TYR A 161 2.02 -6.91 -13.94
N VAL A 162 1.90 -5.68 -13.43
CA VAL A 162 0.91 -4.71 -13.92
C VAL A 162 1.23 -4.27 -15.36
N LEU A 163 2.50 -3.98 -15.66
CA LEU A 163 2.91 -3.56 -16.99
C LEU A 163 2.74 -4.67 -18.04
N GLU A 164 3.04 -5.91 -17.70
CA GLU A 164 2.81 -7.07 -18.58
C GLU A 164 1.32 -7.17 -18.94
N PHE A 165 0.43 -7.06 -17.95
CA PHE A 165 -1.01 -7.04 -18.18
C PHE A 165 -1.44 -5.84 -19.06
N ALA A 166 -0.89 -4.66 -18.82
CA ALA A 166 -1.21 -3.45 -19.57
C ALA A 166 -0.77 -3.52 -21.04
N ILE A 167 0.38 -4.16 -21.31
CA ILE A 167 0.89 -4.38 -22.66
C ILE A 167 -0.05 -5.34 -23.42
N GLU A 168 -0.45 -6.44 -22.80
CA GLU A 168 -1.38 -7.41 -23.40
C GLU A 168 -2.78 -6.80 -23.63
N ASN A 169 -3.16 -5.80 -22.84
CA ASN A 169 -4.50 -5.22 -22.82
C ASN A 169 -4.49 -3.71 -23.12
N ALA A 170 -3.62 -3.26 -24.03
CA ALA A 170 -3.44 -1.83 -24.36
C ALA A 170 -4.72 -1.12 -24.85
N GLY A 171 -5.74 -1.87 -25.28
CA GLY A 171 -7.05 -1.35 -25.66
C GLY A 171 -7.92 -0.89 -24.48
N ILE A 172 -7.62 -1.32 -23.26
CA ILE A 172 -8.39 -0.94 -22.06
C ILE A 172 -8.18 0.54 -21.76
N LYS A 173 -9.27 1.20 -21.38
CA LYS A 173 -9.31 2.60 -20.99
C LYS A 173 -9.35 2.71 -19.47
N SER A 174 -8.55 3.61 -18.91
CA SER A 174 -8.45 3.86 -17.47
C SER A 174 -8.62 5.34 -17.19
N THR A 175 -9.26 5.66 -16.08
CA THR A 175 -9.35 7.02 -15.54
C THR A 175 -8.03 7.51 -14.96
N GLY A 176 -7.03 6.64 -14.80
CA GLY A 176 -5.79 6.93 -14.11
C GLY A 176 -5.90 6.79 -12.59
N PHE A 177 -6.97 6.16 -12.09
CA PHE A 177 -7.09 5.80 -10.69
C PHE A 177 -6.25 4.55 -10.37
N VAL A 178 -5.42 4.62 -9.33
CA VAL A 178 -4.41 3.57 -9.03
C VAL A 178 -5.01 2.19 -8.83
N ALA A 179 -6.24 2.08 -8.32
CA ALA A 179 -6.88 0.79 -8.12
C ALA A 179 -7.30 0.12 -9.44
N GLU A 180 -7.43 0.89 -10.52
CA GLU A 180 -7.72 0.38 -11.87
C GLU A 180 -6.49 -0.29 -12.51
N THR A 181 -5.29 0.10 -12.08
CA THR A 181 -4.03 -0.53 -12.50
C THR A 181 -3.94 -1.98 -12.03
N LEU A 182 -4.79 -2.37 -11.08
CA LEU A 182 -4.90 -3.73 -10.55
C LEU A 182 -5.94 -4.58 -11.30
N GLN A 183 -6.40 -4.13 -12.47
CA GLN A 183 -7.27 -4.92 -13.36
C GLN A 183 -6.53 -6.15 -13.94
N GLY A 184 -7.29 -7.18 -14.34
CA GLY A 184 -6.74 -8.41 -14.93
C GLY A 184 -6.89 -9.66 -14.08
N ASN A 185 -5.83 -10.47 -13.94
CA ASN A 185 -5.81 -11.63 -13.03
C ASN A 185 -5.66 -11.16 -11.56
N VAL A 186 -6.52 -10.19 -11.21
CA VAL A 186 -6.75 -9.49 -9.94
C VAL A 186 -6.59 -10.47 -8.79
N TRP A 187 -7.20 -11.64 -8.91
CA TRP A 187 -7.14 -12.69 -7.90
C TRP A 187 -5.73 -13.05 -7.43
N ARG A 188 -4.73 -13.15 -8.32
CA ARG A 188 -3.35 -13.49 -7.92
C ARG A 188 -2.69 -12.36 -7.14
N PHE A 189 -2.80 -11.13 -7.64
CA PHE A 189 -2.21 -9.96 -6.99
C PHE A 189 -2.89 -9.69 -5.64
N PHE A 190 -4.21 -9.77 -5.59
CA PHE A 190 -4.99 -9.61 -4.36
C PHE A 190 -4.71 -10.73 -3.36
N PHE A 191 -4.57 -11.98 -3.81
CA PHE A 191 -4.22 -13.09 -2.93
C PHE A 191 -2.81 -12.89 -2.33
N ASN A 192 -1.83 -12.47 -3.14
CA ASN A 192 -0.48 -12.19 -2.64
C ASN A 192 -0.48 -11.05 -1.61
N SER A 193 -1.16 -9.94 -1.89
CA SER A 193 -1.24 -8.81 -0.97
C SER A 193 -2.00 -9.17 0.31
N ALA A 194 -3.12 -9.89 0.21
CA ALA A 194 -3.86 -10.40 1.36
C ALA A 194 -3.01 -11.37 2.19
N PHE A 195 -2.25 -12.26 1.55
CA PHE A 195 -1.34 -13.17 2.23
C PHE A 195 -0.28 -12.42 3.04
N ILE A 196 0.34 -11.38 2.47
CA ILE A 196 1.32 -10.53 3.18
C ILE A 196 0.68 -9.84 4.40
N LEU A 197 -0.53 -9.30 4.24
CA LEU A 197 -1.28 -8.70 5.35
C LEU A 197 -1.59 -9.74 6.44
N CYS A 198 -2.03 -10.94 6.06
CA CYS A 198 -2.29 -12.03 7.01
C CYS A 198 -1.01 -12.46 7.75
N CYS A 199 0.13 -12.58 7.07
CA CYS A 199 1.42 -12.86 7.70
C CYS A 199 1.81 -11.75 8.69
N SER A 200 1.52 -10.49 8.35
CA SER A 200 1.77 -9.36 9.25
C SER A 200 0.90 -9.45 10.51
N VAL A 201 -0.41 -9.71 10.36
CA VAL A 201 -1.33 -9.96 11.49
C VAL A 201 -0.83 -11.09 12.37
N PHE A 202 -0.43 -12.20 11.76
CA PHE A 202 0.10 -13.36 12.48
C PHE A 202 1.34 -12.99 13.32
N CYS A 203 2.27 -12.20 12.77
CA CYS A 203 3.42 -11.70 13.50
C CYS A 203 3.00 -10.87 14.73
N TYR A 204 2.04 -9.95 14.58
CA TYR A 204 1.57 -9.13 15.71
C TYR A 204 0.79 -9.94 16.76
N LEU A 205 0.01 -10.94 16.35
CA LEU A 205 -0.63 -11.88 17.28
C LEU A 205 0.42 -12.68 18.06
N ALA A 206 1.46 -13.18 17.39
CA ALA A 206 2.56 -13.87 18.04
C ALA A 206 3.29 -12.95 19.05
N ILE A 207 3.57 -11.70 18.68
CA ILE A 207 4.17 -10.71 19.59
C ILE A 207 3.27 -10.53 20.83
N PHE A 208 1.96 -10.36 20.63
CA PHE A 208 1.01 -10.19 21.72
C PHE A 208 1.01 -11.39 22.68
N LEU A 209 1.01 -12.62 22.16
CA LEU A 209 1.08 -13.84 22.96
C LEU A 209 2.39 -13.93 23.74
N ILE A 210 3.55 -13.67 23.10
CA ILE A 210 4.86 -13.71 23.77
C ILE A 210 4.92 -12.69 24.91
N ILE A 211 4.42 -11.48 24.70
CA ILE A 211 4.37 -10.43 25.73
C ILE A 211 3.45 -10.83 26.89
N ARG A 212 2.35 -11.54 26.63
CA ARG A 212 1.46 -12.06 27.69
C ARG A 212 2.10 -13.17 28.50
N CYS A 213 2.92 -14.01 27.86
CA CYS A 213 3.62 -15.11 28.53
C CYS A 213 4.84 -14.63 29.36
N LYS A 214 5.51 -13.53 28.98
CA LYS A 214 6.65 -12.97 29.74
C LYS A 214 6.15 -12.01 30.84
N LYS A 215 6.30 -12.39 32.12
CA LYS A 215 6.05 -11.50 33.28
C LYS A 215 7.32 -10.68 33.59
N GLY A 216 7.27 -9.34 33.59
CA GLY A 216 8.42 -8.49 34.00
C GLY A 216 8.33 -6.98 33.66
N VAL A 217 9.23 -6.16 34.22
CA VAL A 217 9.23 -4.67 34.12
C VAL A 217 9.46 -4.13 32.70
N THR A 218 10.21 -4.86 31.85
CA THR A 218 10.41 -4.55 30.42
C THR A 218 9.11 -4.57 29.60
N GLN A 219 8.02 -5.10 30.18
CA GLN A 219 6.70 -5.23 29.56
C GLN A 219 6.03 -3.88 29.29
N GLN A 220 6.19 -2.86 30.14
CA GLN A 220 5.43 -1.59 30.03
C GLN A 220 5.84 -0.73 28.82
N THR A 221 7.14 -0.53 28.59
CA THR A 221 7.62 0.27 27.45
C THR A 221 7.35 -0.45 26.12
N SER A 222 7.59 -1.77 26.08
CA SER A 222 7.32 -2.58 24.89
C SER A 222 5.82 -2.67 24.57
N THR A 223 4.93 -2.72 25.56
CA THR A 223 3.46 -2.73 25.30
C THR A 223 2.94 -1.41 24.76
N ARG A 224 3.51 -0.26 25.17
CA ARG A 224 3.09 1.04 24.63
C ARG A 224 3.39 1.17 23.14
N VAL A 225 4.62 0.81 22.73
CA VAL A 225 5.03 0.81 21.32
C VAL A 225 4.28 -0.24 20.51
N LEU A 226 3.97 -1.40 21.11
CA LEU A 226 3.14 -2.42 20.48
C LEU A 226 1.73 -1.88 20.19
N ARG A 227 1.09 -1.24 21.18
CA ARG A 227 -0.28 -0.74 21.04
C ARG A 227 -0.39 0.26 19.89
N SER A 228 0.57 1.17 19.73
CA SER A 228 0.56 2.12 18.61
C SER A 228 0.73 1.40 17.26
N LEU A 229 1.63 0.43 17.16
CA LEU A 229 1.84 -0.34 15.93
C LEU A 229 0.64 -1.22 15.56
N SER A 230 -0.01 -1.84 16.54
CA SER A 230 -1.23 -2.62 16.32
C SER A 230 -2.38 -1.75 15.81
N ILE A 231 -2.51 -0.52 16.31
CA ILE A 231 -3.51 0.43 15.82
C ILE A 231 -3.21 0.82 14.37
N ILE A 232 -1.96 1.15 14.05
CA ILE A 232 -1.55 1.48 12.67
C ILE A 232 -1.85 0.31 11.73
N LEU A 233 -1.54 -0.93 12.15
CA LEU A 233 -1.81 -2.12 11.35
C LEU A 233 -3.31 -2.36 11.15
N LEU A 234 -4.12 -2.21 12.19
CA LEU A 234 -5.57 -2.37 12.12
C LEU A 234 -6.21 -1.33 11.21
N ILE A 235 -5.76 -0.07 11.28
CA ILE A 235 -6.22 0.99 10.39
C ILE A 235 -5.81 0.67 8.94
N ASN A 236 -4.58 0.20 8.73
CA ASN A 236 -4.09 -0.08 7.39
C ASN A 236 -4.80 -1.29 6.75
N ILE A 237 -4.89 -2.41 7.47
CA ILE A 237 -5.63 -3.60 7.03
C ILE A 237 -7.13 -3.28 6.89
N GLY A 238 -7.70 -2.57 7.86
CA GLY A 238 -9.10 -2.15 7.84
C GLY A 238 -9.39 -1.27 6.63
N GLY A 239 -8.50 -0.33 6.31
CA GLY A 239 -8.56 0.51 5.12
C GLY A 239 -8.61 -0.33 3.85
N TYR A 240 -7.66 -1.24 3.64
CA TYR A 240 -7.66 -2.12 2.47
C TYR A 240 -8.90 -3.02 2.38
N LEU A 241 -9.34 -3.60 3.50
CA LEU A 241 -10.54 -4.43 3.55
C LEU A 241 -11.82 -3.63 3.28
N ILE A 242 -11.91 -2.40 3.79
CA ILE A 242 -13.05 -1.51 3.53
C ILE A 242 -13.07 -1.12 2.06
N THR A 243 -11.93 -0.73 1.47
CA THR A 243 -11.84 -0.43 0.04
C THR A 243 -12.30 -1.62 -0.80
N LEU A 244 -11.85 -2.83 -0.46
CA LEU A 244 -12.29 -4.08 -1.09
C LEU A 244 -13.80 -4.33 -0.95
N ALA A 245 -14.33 -4.16 0.26
CA ALA A 245 -15.76 -4.34 0.53
C ALA A 245 -16.60 -3.32 -0.25
N MET A 246 -16.14 -2.07 -0.34
CA MET A 246 -16.81 -1.02 -1.13
C MET A 246 -16.82 -1.36 -2.62
N TYR A 247 -15.70 -1.84 -3.18
CA TYR A 247 -15.67 -2.31 -4.57
C TYR A 247 -16.70 -3.40 -4.84
N ARG A 248 -16.72 -4.44 -4.00
CA ARG A 248 -17.69 -5.54 -4.13
C ARG A 248 -19.12 -5.08 -3.95
N PHE A 249 -19.37 -4.15 -3.04
CA PHE A 249 -20.69 -3.59 -2.81
C PHE A 249 -21.18 -2.79 -4.02
N ILE A 250 -20.33 -1.96 -4.62
CA ILE A 250 -20.64 -1.20 -5.83
C ILE A 250 -20.92 -2.16 -7.01
N ASP A 251 -20.09 -3.19 -7.19
CA ASP A 251 -20.32 -4.22 -8.22
C ASP A 251 -21.69 -4.88 -8.06
N ILE A 252 -22.07 -5.27 -6.84
CA ILE A 252 -23.37 -5.91 -6.55
C ILE A 252 -24.54 -4.95 -6.79
N ILE A 253 -24.44 -3.69 -6.40
CA ILE A 253 -25.48 -2.70 -6.68
C ILE A 253 -25.63 -2.50 -8.19
N SER A 254 -24.51 -2.36 -8.91
CA SER A 254 -24.54 -2.15 -10.36
C SER A 254 -25.19 -3.33 -11.12
N SER A 255 -25.04 -4.56 -10.63
CA SER A 255 -25.66 -5.74 -11.26
C SER A 255 -27.15 -5.93 -10.92
N ILE A 256 -27.64 -5.30 -9.84
CA ILE A 256 -29.06 -5.34 -9.46
C ILE A 256 -29.86 -4.26 -10.19
N PHE A 257 -29.25 -3.10 -10.46
CA PHE A 257 -29.94 -1.92 -10.98
C PHE A 257 -29.60 -1.54 -12.43
N GLY A 258 -28.67 -2.23 -13.08
CA GLY A 258 -28.30 -2.05 -14.50
C GLY A 258 -28.75 -3.21 -15.37
#